data_AF-P0DQO4-F1
#
_entry.id   AF-P0DQO4-F1
#
_cell.length_a   1.000
_cell.length_b   1.000
_cell.length_c   1.000
_cell.angle_alpha   90.00
_cell.angle_beta   90.00
_cell.angle_gamma   90.00
#
_symmetry.space_group_name_H-M   'P 1'
#
loop_
_entity.id
_entity.type
_entity.pdbx_description
1 polymer ?
#
loop_
_entity_poly.entity_id
_entity_poly.type
_entity_poly.pdbx_seq_one_letter_code
_entity_poly.pdbx_strand_id
1 'polypeptide(L)' 'DCLGFMKPCDINNDKCCSSYVCGRNNHWCKFHL' A
#
# COMPACT_ATOMS: atom_id res chain seq x y z
N ASP A 1 -8.30 2.34 -10.06
CA ASP A 1 -7.00 1.66 -10.10
C ASP A 1 -6.46 1.56 -8.69
N CYS A 2 -6.08 0.37 -8.23
CA CYS A 2 -5.49 0.18 -6.90
C CYS A 2 -4.01 -0.18 -7.05
N LEU A 3 -3.20 0.20 -6.06
CA LEU A 3 -1.77 -0.02 -6.04
C LEU A 3 -1.48 -1.48 -5.65
N GLY A 4 -0.81 -2.22 -6.54
CA GLY A 4 -0.37 -3.59 -6.29
C GLY A 4 0.83 -3.67 -5.34
N PHE A 5 1.29 -4.90 -5.08
CA PHE A 5 2.45 -5.16 -4.22
C PHE A 5 3.68 -4.34 -4.63
N MET A 6 4.37 -3.77 -3.62
CA MET A 6 5.56 -2.93 -3.72
C MET A 6 5.39 -1.63 -4.54
N LYS A 7 4.17 -1.25 -4.92
CA LYS A 7 3.92 0.07 -5.50
C LYS A 7 4.03 1.15 -4.43
N PRO A 8 4.60 2.33 -4.76
CA PRO A 8 4.65 3.45 -3.83
C PRO A 8 3.23 3.88 -3.47
N CYS A 9 2.98 4.13 -2.19
CA CYS A 9 1.68 4.49 -1.65
C CYS A 9 1.81 5.68 -0.68
N ASP A 10 0.71 6.39 -0.47
CA ASP A 10 0.63 7.48 0.50
C ASP A 10 -0.12 6.98 1.74
N ILE A 11 0.46 7.16 2.94
CA ILE A 11 -0.17 6.73 4.18
C ILE A 11 -1.46 7.50 4.50
N ASN A 12 -1.58 8.74 4.01
CA ASN A 12 -2.77 9.56 4.19
C ASN A 12 -3.85 9.28 3.13
N ASN A 13 -3.50 8.54 2.09
CA ASN A 13 -4.38 8.19 0.98
C ASN A 13 -4.04 6.78 0.49
N ASP A 14 -4.35 5.78 1.32
CA ASP A 14 -4.06 4.38 1.02
C ASP A 14 -4.90 3.91 -0.18
N LYS A 15 -4.24 3.82 -1.33
CA LYS A 15 -4.81 3.30 -2.58
C LYS A 15 -4.37 1.87 -2.86
N CYS A 16 -3.78 1.17 -1.90
CA CYS A 16 -3.40 -0.23 -2.06
C CYS A 16 -4.62 -1.12 -2.35
N CYS A 17 -4.45 -2.16 -3.18
CA CYS A 17 -5.53 -3.12 -3.40
C CYS A 17 -5.89 -3.84 -2.10
N SER A 18 -7.10 -4.41 -1.99
CA SER A 18 -7.64 -4.98 -0.74
C SER A 18 -6.75 -6.00 0.01
N SER A 19 -5.80 -6.64 -0.67
CA SER A 19 -4.84 -7.58 -0.08
C SER A 19 -3.54 -6.92 0.43
N TYR A 20 -3.43 -5.60 0.26
CA TYR A 20 -2.25 -4.82 0.57
C TYR A 20 -2.60 -3.60 1.43
N VAL A 21 -1.67 -3.20 2.28
CA VAL A 21 -1.75 -2.00 3.11
C VAL A 21 -0.54 -1.12 2.84
N CYS A 22 -0.73 0.19 2.88
CA CYS A 22 0.39 1.11 2.76
C CYS A 22 1.33 1.00 3.98
N GLY A 23 2.57 0.59 3.74
CA GLY A 23 3.56 0.43 4.79
C GLY A 23 3.96 1.77 5.40
N ARG A 24 3.69 1.97 6.70
CA ARG A 24 3.97 3.25 7.39
C ARG A 24 5.42 3.71 7.36
N ASN A 25 6.38 2.79 7.32
CA ASN A 25 7.82 3.12 7.37
C ASN A 25 8.44 3.25 5.98
N ASN A 26 7.90 2.54 4.98
CA ASN A 26 8.53 2.36 3.68
C ASN A 26 7.73 3.02 2.54
N HIS A 27 6.51 3.49 2.81
CA HIS A 27 5.61 4.15 1.86
C HIS A 27 5.37 3.33 0.57
N TRP A 28 5.18 2.02 0.72
CA TRP A 28 4.82 1.10 -0.36
C TRP A 28 3.76 0.08 0.07
N CYS A 29 2.98 -0.42 -0.88
CA CYS A 29 1.96 -1.44 -0.62
C CYS A 29 2.62 -2.77 -0.28
N LYS A 30 2.37 -3.27 0.94
CA LYS A 30 2.82 -4.59 1.39
C LYS A 30 1.61 -5.45 1.71
N PHE A 31 1.77 -6.77 1.78
CA PHE A 31 0.68 -7.66 2.20
C PHE A 31 0.09 -7.23 3.54
N HIS A 32 -1.24 -7.19 3.59
CA HIS A 32 -1.97 -7.08 4.84
C HIS A 32 -1.94 -8.47 5.50
N LEU A 33 -0.95 -8.67 6.37
CA LEU A 33 -0.86 -9.84 7.26
C LEU A 33 -1.76 -9.65 8.47
#